data_AF-G5J330-F1
#
_entry.id   AF-G5J330-F1
#
_cell.length_a   1.000
_cell.length_b   1.000
_cell.length_c   1.000
_cell.angle_alpha   90.00
_cell.angle_beta   90.00
_cell.angle_gamma   90.00
#
_symmetry.space_group_name_H-M   'P 1'
#
loop_
_entity.id
_entity.type
_entity.pdbx_description
1 polymer ?
#
loop_
_entity_poly.entity_id
_entity_poly.type
_entity_poly.pdbx_seq_one_letter_code
_entity_poly.pdbx_strand_id
1 'polypeptide(L)'
;MSNFPSQANQLLNIENNFALILTATICVDNLPRVYPADKSVREQQYLNTLNCYLHNHPRLKKIIFIENSGSSLNALEQATQNNPYQKQVEFISLNNNLSYGFKGKGFGECLLIQEGLKQSNIIESVTHFGKLTGRIYLENITQILETCPDNFDCICDYKDQGYILKNTLAKKKRFAPFCDTRFIAFSWKFYSKYLESLHLDFIEKHPNQGFFIEPEYYRVIHSLEKEANIIKRFKNEPKFCGVSGHSGGKKYGGKDYDSFSEKLKYQFRIAARQLFPWLHI
;
A
#
# COMPACT_ATOMS: atom_id res chain seq x y z
N MET A 1 -4.64 8.76 43.30
CA MET A 1 -3.46 8.87 42.43
C MET A 1 -3.14 7.49 41.89
N SER A 2 -3.71 7.13 40.74
CA SER A 2 -3.41 5.88 40.05
C SER A 2 -2.24 6.13 39.10
N ASN A 3 -1.03 5.76 39.54
CA ASN A 3 0.15 5.73 38.69
C ASN A 3 -0.01 4.58 37.69
N PHE A 4 -0.55 4.87 36.51
CA PHE A 4 -0.29 4.05 35.35
C PHE A 4 1.20 4.23 34.98
N PRO A 5 1.99 3.16 34.86
CA PRO A 5 3.32 3.31 34.31
C PRO A 5 3.16 3.82 32.88
N SER A 6 3.75 4.97 32.58
CA SER A 6 3.93 5.43 31.20
C SER A 6 4.83 4.40 30.52
N GLN A 7 4.24 3.39 29.88
CA GLN A 7 4.97 2.54 28.95
C GLN A 7 5.54 3.50 27.90
N ALA A 8 6.86 3.66 27.90
CA ALA A 8 7.53 4.26 26.76
C ALA A 8 7.05 3.49 25.54
N ASN A 9 6.36 4.16 24.60
CA ASN A 9 5.83 3.50 23.40
C ASN A 9 7.00 2.82 22.69
N GLN A 10 7.06 1.50 22.81
CA GLN A 10 8.06 0.69 22.14
C GLN A 10 7.85 0.86 20.63
N LEU A 11 8.93 0.97 19.88
CA LEU A 11 8.85 1.10 18.43
C LEU A 11 8.67 -0.29 17.79
N LEU A 12 7.99 -0.34 16.65
CA LEU A 12 7.78 -1.56 15.90
C LEU A 12 9.13 -2.23 15.57
N ASN A 13 9.30 -3.48 15.99
CA ASN A 13 10.41 -4.32 15.54
C ASN A 13 10.13 -4.84 14.12
N ILE A 14 10.55 -4.09 13.10
CA ILE A 14 10.29 -4.42 11.70
C ILE A 14 10.99 -5.68 11.19
N GLU A 15 12.04 -6.15 11.90
CA GLU A 15 12.77 -7.37 11.51
C GLU A 15 11.97 -8.62 11.89
N ASN A 16 11.40 -8.61 13.08
CA ASN A 16 10.72 -9.77 13.64
C ASN A 16 9.21 -9.72 13.45
N ASN A 17 8.60 -8.55 13.56
CA ASN A 17 7.15 -8.41 13.74
C ASN A 17 6.43 -7.82 12.53
N PHE A 18 7.12 -7.61 11.40
CA PHE A 18 6.56 -6.99 10.20
C PHE A 18 6.86 -7.78 8.93
N ALA A 19 5.84 -7.92 8.07
CA ALA A 19 5.99 -8.42 6.70
C ALA A 19 5.60 -7.36 5.67
N LEU A 20 6.38 -7.26 4.58
CA LEU A 20 6.04 -6.43 3.42
C LEU A 20 5.35 -7.28 2.36
N ILE A 21 4.12 -6.94 1.99
CA ILE A 21 3.40 -7.52 0.88
C ILE A 21 3.64 -6.69 -0.37
N LEU A 22 4.11 -7.34 -1.43
CA LEU A 22 4.23 -6.77 -2.77
C LEU A 22 3.11 -7.35 -3.64
N THR A 23 2.10 -6.55 -3.97
CA THR A 23 0.99 -6.99 -4.82
C THR A 23 1.38 -6.91 -6.30
N ALA A 24 1.05 -7.96 -7.05
CA ALA A 24 1.41 -8.08 -8.45
C ALA A 24 0.30 -8.64 -9.33
N THR A 25 0.41 -8.27 -10.59
CA THR A 25 -0.45 -8.71 -11.70
C THR A 25 0.41 -8.56 -12.94
N ILE A 26 1.07 -9.63 -13.35
CA ILE A 26 2.07 -9.62 -14.44
C ILE A 26 1.36 -9.61 -15.78
N CYS A 27 0.46 -10.57 -16.01
CA CYS A 27 -0.40 -10.59 -17.19
C CYS A 27 -1.71 -9.83 -16.90
N VAL A 28 -2.06 -8.89 -17.77
CA VAL A 28 -3.25 -8.03 -17.66
C VAL A 28 -4.12 -8.09 -18.90
N ASP A 29 -3.98 -9.15 -19.68
CA ASP A 29 -4.78 -9.40 -20.86
C ASP A 29 -6.27 -9.27 -20.49
N ASN A 30 -7.03 -8.57 -21.34
CA ASN A 30 -8.46 -8.30 -21.15
C ASN A 30 -8.82 -7.31 -20.01
N LEU A 31 -7.86 -6.66 -19.34
CA LEU A 31 -8.16 -5.62 -18.36
C LEU A 31 -8.16 -4.20 -18.97
N PRO A 32 -9.26 -3.44 -18.88
CA PRO A 32 -9.33 -2.11 -19.46
C PRO A 32 -8.51 -1.07 -18.65
N ARG A 33 -7.94 -0.08 -19.36
CA ARG A 33 -7.28 1.11 -18.78
C ARG A 33 -6.15 0.75 -17.80
N VAL A 34 -5.36 -0.26 -18.14
CA VAL A 34 -4.17 -0.68 -17.39
C VAL A 34 -2.91 -0.17 -18.10
N TYR A 35 -1.94 0.28 -17.31
CA TYR A 35 -0.62 0.67 -17.81
C TYR A 35 0.51 0.18 -16.88
N PRO A 36 1.69 -0.22 -17.41
CA PRO A 36 1.85 -0.68 -18.79
C PRO A 36 1.03 -1.95 -19.01
N ALA A 37 0.60 -2.19 -20.25
CA ALA A 37 -0.10 -3.41 -20.65
C ALA A 37 0.87 -4.55 -20.98
N ASP A 38 2.07 -4.21 -21.46
CA ASP A 38 3.10 -5.17 -21.83
C ASP A 38 3.56 -6.00 -20.64
N LYS A 39 3.46 -7.33 -20.77
CA LYS A 39 3.80 -8.31 -19.73
C LYS A 39 5.27 -8.20 -19.30
N SER A 40 6.20 -8.11 -20.25
CA SER A 40 7.64 -8.07 -19.98
C SER A 40 8.04 -6.80 -19.23
N VAL A 41 7.45 -5.66 -19.60
CA VAL A 41 7.67 -4.39 -18.90
C VAL A 41 7.15 -4.47 -17.45
N ARG A 42 5.99 -5.09 -17.23
CA ARG A 42 5.44 -5.25 -15.88
C ARG A 42 6.30 -6.18 -15.03
N GLU A 43 6.70 -7.33 -15.57
CA GLU A 43 7.60 -8.27 -14.90
C GLU A 43 8.90 -7.59 -14.48
N GLN A 44 9.52 -6.81 -15.38
CA GLN A 44 10.71 -6.03 -15.06
C GLN A 44 10.46 -4.99 -13.96
N GLN A 45 9.29 -4.34 -13.92
CA GLN A 45 8.94 -3.39 -12.85
C GLN A 45 8.82 -4.07 -11.48
N TYR A 46 8.21 -5.26 -11.43
CA TYR A 46 8.14 -6.05 -10.19
C TYR A 46 9.53 -6.53 -9.76
N LEU A 47 10.34 -7.02 -10.70
CA LEU A 47 11.71 -7.45 -10.46
C LEU A 47 12.57 -6.31 -9.90
N ASN A 48 12.47 -5.11 -10.49
CA ASN A 48 13.17 -3.92 -10.00
C ASN A 48 12.75 -3.57 -8.56
N THR A 49 11.46 -3.65 -8.26
CA THR A 49 10.91 -3.37 -6.93
C THR A 49 11.40 -4.41 -5.91
N LEU A 50 11.35 -5.70 -6.25
CA LEU A 50 11.86 -6.78 -5.40
C LEU A 50 13.36 -6.62 -5.15
N ASN A 51 14.16 -6.38 -6.19
CA ASN A 51 15.61 -6.16 -6.07
C ASN A 51 15.95 -4.97 -5.17
N CYS A 52 15.22 -3.86 -5.29
CA CYS A 52 15.37 -2.73 -4.38
C CYS A 52 15.19 -3.15 -2.91
N TYR A 53 14.13 -3.90 -2.62
CA TYR A 53 13.91 -4.39 -1.25
C TYR A 53 14.95 -5.41 -0.82
N LEU A 54 15.40 -6.31 -1.68
CA LEU A 54 16.45 -7.28 -1.35
C LEU A 54 17.77 -6.60 -0.97
N HIS A 55 18.14 -5.49 -1.62
CA HIS A 55 19.47 -4.89 -1.52
C HIS A 55 19.57 -3.60 -0.71
N ASN A 56 18.48 -2.85 -0.53
CA ASN A 56 18.55 -1.50 0.05
C ASN A 56 17.89 -1.39 1.43
N HIS A 57 17.20 -2.44 1.90
CA HIS A 57 16.42 -2.40 3.14
C HIS A 57 16.81 -3.51 4.12
N PRO A 58 18.03 -3.50 4.70
CA PRO A 58 18.58 -4.63 5.48
C PRO A 58 17.69 -5.10 6.65
N ARG A 59 16.90 -4.20 7.23
CA ARG A 59 16.02 -4.47 8.39
C ARG A 59 14.64 -4.99 8.03
N LEU A 60 14.22 -4.92 6.76
CA LEU A 60 12.98 -5.59 6.33
C LEU A 60 13.28 -7.05 6.01
N LYS A 61 12.99 -7.97 6.93
CA LYS A 61 13.40 -9.37 6.80
C LYS A 61 12.39 -10.29 6.11
N LYS A 62 11.12 -9.89 6.02
CA LYS A 62 10.03 -10.73 5.54
C LYS A 62 9.28 -10.06 4.40
N ILE A 63 9.22 -10.74 3.26
CA ILE A 63 8.54 -10.25 2.05
C ILE A 63 7.59 -11.35 1.55
N ILE A 64 6.34 -10.96 1.27
CA ILE A 64 5.34 -11.82 0.65
C ILE A 64 5.03 -11.21 -0.73
N PHE A 65 5.37 -11.91 -1.80
CA PHE A 65 5.08 -11.50 -3.16
C PHE A 65 3.84 -12.25 -3.67
N ILE A 66 2.76 -11.52 -3.95
CA ILE A 66 1.47 -12.11 -4.33
C ILE A 66 1.12 -11.68 -5.76
N GLU A 67 1.12 -12.61 -6.69
CA GLU A 67 0.79 -12.43 -8.11
C GLU A 67 -0.64 -12.92 -8.39
N ASN A 68 -1.36 -12.30 -9.34
CA ASN A 68 -2.79 -12.56 -9.55
C ASN A 68 -3.19 -13.10 -10.93
N SER A 69 -2.23 -13.32 -11.83
CA SER A 69 -2.48 -13.69 -13.22
C SER A 69 -2.11 -15.14 -13.57
N GLY A 70 -1.64 -15.91 -12.60
CA GLY A 70 -1.08 -17.25 -12.82
C GLY A 70 0.22 -17.22 -13.62
N SER A 71 0.90 -16.08 -13.66
CA SER A 71 2.20 -15.99 -14.35
C SER A 71 3.26 -16.75 -13.57
N SER A 72 4.23 -17.32 -14.30
CA SER A 72 5.44 -17.90 -13.69
C SER A 72 6.19 -16.82 -12.91
N LEU A 73 6.73 -17.20 -11.75
CA LEU A 73 7.51 -16.33 -10.87
C LEU A 73 9.01 -16.62 -10.93
N ASN A 74 9.45 -17.49 -11.84
CA ASN A 74 10.82 -18.01 -11.90
C ASN A 74 11.88 -16.89 -11.92
N ALA A 75 11.65 -15.82 -12.68
CA ALA A 75 12.58 -14.69 -12.75
C ALA A 75 12.70 -13.94 -11.40
N LEU A 76 11.59 -13.81 -10.68
CA LEU A 76 11.59 -13.19 -9.35
C LEU A 76 12.23 -14.11 -8.30
N GLU A 77 11.95 -15.42 -8.36
CA GLU A 77 12.56 -16.43 -7.51
C GLU A 77 14.09 -16.48 -7.71
N GLN A 78 14.55 -16.46 -8.97
CA GLN A 78 15.97 -16.39 -9.30
C GLN A 78 16.65 -15.14 -8.73
N ALA A 79 15.95 -14.00 -8.71
CA ALA A 79 16.47 -12.77 -8.10
C ALA A 79 16.80 -12.94 -6.61
N THR A 80 16.08 -13.82 -5.90
CA THR A 80 16.33 -14.08 -4.48
C THR A 80 17.61 -14.87 -4.19
N GLN A 81 18.26 -15.43 -5.22
CA GLN A 81 19.59 -16.03 -5.07
C GLN A 81 20.65 -14.96 -4.72
N ASN A 82 20.42 -13.71 -5.14
CA ASN A 82 21.22 -12.56 -4.72
C ASN A 82 20.47 -11.77 -3.62
N ASN A 83 20.49 -12.32 -2.40
CA ASN A 83 19.78 -11.78 -1.24
C ASN A 83 20.78 -11.56 -0.09
N PRO A 84 21.55 -10.45 -0.10
CA PRO A 84 22.68 -10.23 0.81
C PRO A 84 22.30 -10.17 2.29
N TYR A 85 21.02 -9.93 2.59
CA TYR A 85 20.51 -9.81 3.96
C TYR A 85 19.67 -11.01 4.41
N GLN A 86 19.69 -12.11 3.65
CA GLN A 86 19.03 -13.39 3.96
C GLN A 86 17.56 -13.22 4.34
N LYS A 87 16.84 -12.39 3.58
CA LYS A 87 15.42 -12.14 3.77
C LYS A 87 14.61 -13.39 3.45
N GLN A 88 13.57 -13.66 4.23
CA GLN A 88 12.55 -14.62 3.90
C GLN A 88 11.64 -14.01 2.83
N VAL A 89 11.54 -14.68 1.69
CA VAL A 89 10.67 -14.27 0.59
C VAL A 89 9.73 -15.43 0.27
N GLU A 90 8.44 -15.19 0.40
CA GLU A 90 7.39 -16.13 0.04
C GLU A 90 6.72 -15.68 -1.26
N PHE A 91 6.55 -16.60 -2.19
CA PHE A 91 5.94 -16.35 -3.50
C PHE A 91 4.61 -17.08 -3.58
N ILE A 92 3.55 -16.34 -3.92
CA ILE A 92 2.19 -16.85 -4.05
C ILE A 92 1.67 -16.43 -5.42
N SER A 93 1.35 -17.40 -6.27
CA SER A 93 0.77 -17.17 -7.59
C SER A 93 -0.70 -17.57 -7.58
N LEU A 94 -1.58 -16.58 -7.65
CA LEU A 94 -3.02 -16.74 -7.78
C LEU A 94 -3.43 -16.54 -9.24
N ASN A 95 -4.61 -17.04 -9.61
CA ASN A 95 -5.19 -16.86 -10.94
C ASN A 95 -6.63 -16.33 -10.85
N ASN A 96 -6.83 -15.23 -10.11
CA ASN A 96 -8.16 -14.69 -9.80
C ASN A 96 -8.54 -13.45 -10.64
N ASN A 97 -7.66 -13.00 -11.55
CA ASN A 97 -7.86 -11.77 -12.34
C ASN A 97 -9.14 -11.74 -13.19
N LEU A 98 -9.62 -12.89 -13.69
CA LEU A 98 -10.72 -12.95 -14.66
C LEU A 98 -12.11 -12.86 -14.01
N SER A 99 -12.23 -13.20 -12.73
CA SER A 99 -13.55 -13.45 -12.12
C SER A 99 -14.31 -12.17 -11.74
N TYR A 100 -13.63 -11.02 -11.60
CA TYR A 100 -14.21 -9.84 -10.93
C TYR A 100 -13.83 -8.47 -11.51
N GLY A 101 -13.31 -8.40 -12.74
CA GLY A 101 -12.85 -7.14 -13.34
C GLY A 101 -13.92 -6.02 -13.39
N PHE A 102 -15.20 -6.39 -13.46
CA PHE A 102 -16.34 -5.45 -13.42
C PHE A 102 -16.62 -4.84 -12.04
N LYS A 103 -16.12 -5.46 -10.96
CA LYS A 103 -16.33 -5.00 -9.57
C LYS A 103 -15.38 -3.86 -9.14
N GLY A 104 -14.51 -3.41 -10.04
CA GLY A 104 -13.56 -2.32 -9.79
C GLY A 104 -12.16 -2.79 -9.40
N LYS A 105 -11.15 -1.97 -9.67
CA LYS A 105 -9.74 -2.33 -9.44
C LYS A 105 -9.42 -2.57 -7.97
N GLY A 106 -10.03 -1.79 -7.08
CA GLY A 106 -9.86 -1.95 -5.64
C GLY A 106 -10.35 -3.31 -5.15
N PHE A 107 -11.42 -3.85 -5.76
CA PHE A 107 -11.95 -5.17 -5.40
C PHE A 107 -10.91 -6.25 -5.66
N GLY A 108 -10.33 -6.25 -6.86
CA GLY A 108 -9.30 -7.21 -7.23
C GLY A 108 -8.07 -7.13 -6.34
N GLU A 109 -7.67 -5.93 -5.92
CA GLU A 109 -6.55 -5.76 -4.99
C GLU A 109 -6.87 -6.27 -3.57
N CYS A 110 -8.07 -5.99 -3.03
CA CYS A 110 -8.48 -6.54 -1.73
C CYS A 110 -8.56 -8.07 -1.76
N LEU A 111 -9.14 -8.65 -2.81
CA LEU A 111 -9.25 -10.10 -2.96
C LEU A 111 -7.88 -10.76 -3.10
N LEU A 112 -6.96 -10.15 -3.87
CA LEU A 112 -5.57 -10.61 -3.99
C LEU A 112 -4.88 -10.68 -2.63
N ILE A 113 -5.01 -9.63 -1.82
CA ILE A 113 -4.41 -9.59 -0.48
C ILE A 113 -5.07 -10.65 0.41
N GLN A 114 -6.40 -10.74 0.43
CA GLN A 114 -7.12 -11.70 1.26
C GLN A 114 -6.71 -13.15 0.92
N GLU A 115 -6.79 -13.54 -0.36
CA GLU A 115 -6.51 -14.91 -0.78
C GLU A 115 -5.02 -15.26 -0.67
N GLY A 116 -4.12 -14.30 -0.90
CA GLY A 116 -2.70 -14.54 -0.72
C GLY A 116 -2.31 -14.66 0.75
N LEU A 117 -2.92 -13.88 1.65
CA LEU A 117 -2.66 -13.99 3.09
C LEU A 117 -3.12 -15.34 3.66
N LYS A 118 -4.21 -15.92 3.15
CA LYS A 118 -4.66 -17.27 3.53
C LYS A 118 -3.65 -18.39 3.21
N GLN A 119 -2.74 -18.15 2.26
CA GLN A 119 -1.72 -19.13 1.83
C GLN A 119 -0.32 -18.82 2.38
N SER A 120 -0.15 -17.69 3.07
CA SER A 120 1.17 -17.26 3.53
C SER A 120 1.52 -17.89 4.87
N ASN A 121 2.71 -18.47 4.98
CA ASN A 121 3.29 -18.89 6.26
C ASN A 121 4.00 -17.72 6.96
N ILE A 122 4.56 -16.78 6.18
CA ILE A 122 5.25 -15.61 6.74
C ILE A 122 4.31 -14.78 7.59
N ILE A 123 3.04 -14.61 7.18
CA ILE A 123 2.08 -13.77 7.89
C ILE A 123 1.80 -14.27 9.31
N GLU A 124 1.84 -15.58 9.54
CA GLU A 124 1.63 -16.20 10.86
C GLU A 124 2.74 -15.86 11.85
N SER A 125 3.92 -15.48 11.35
CA SER A 125 5.10 -15.16 12.17
C SER A 125 5.20 -13.67 12.57
N VAL A 126 4.25 -12.83 12.14
CA VAL A 126 4.30 -11.38 12.34
C VAL A 126 3.02 -10.84 12.97
N THR A 127 3.12 -9.69 13.64
CA THR A 127 1.94 -9.01 14.20
C THR A 127 1.39 -7.94 13.26
N HIS A 128 2.25 -7.40 12.40
CA HIS A 128 1.94 -6.33 11.47
C HIS A 128 2.37 -6.69 10.06
N PHE A 129 1.70 -6.09 9.09
CA PHE A 129 2.14 -6.17 7.71
C PHE A 129 1.78 -4.89 6.96
N GLY A 130 2.52 -4.62 5.89
CA GLY A 130 2.26 -3.50 5.00
C GLY A 130 2.04 -3.98 3.59
N LYS A 131 1.01 -3.46 2.94
CA LYS A 131 0.78 -3.65 1.52
C LYS A 131 1.45 -2.53 0.75
N LEU A 132 2.19 -2.90 -0.29
CA LEU A 132 2.71 -2.00 -1.31
C LEU A 132 2.29 -2.49 -2.71
N THR A 133 1.88 -1.55 -3.56
CA THR A 133 1.69 -1.86 -5.00
C THR A 133 3.04 -2.21 -5.62
N GLY A 134 3.24 -3.48 -6.00
CA GLY A 134 4.57 -4.06 -6.28
C GLY A 134 5.33 -3.52 -7.49
N ARG A 135 4.78 -2.58 -8.27
CA ARG A 135 5.49 -1.87 -9.38
C ARG A 135 6.02 -0.49 -8.97
N ILE A 136 5.69 -0.07 -7.75
CA ILE A 136 6.11 1.18 -7.14
C ILE A 136 6.93 0.75 -5.93
N TYR A 137 8.15 1.24 -5.80
CA TYR A 137 8.91 1.06 -4.57
C TYR A 137 8.88 2.34 -3.73
N LEU A 138 8.95 2.19 -2.41
CA LEU A 138 8.92 3.25 -1.43
C LEU A 138 10.31 3.33 -0.79
N GLU A 139 11.14 4.24 -1.28
CA GLU A 139 12.57 4.30 -0.95
C GLU A 139 12.85 4.45 0.55
N ASN A 140 11.95 5.11 1.28
CA ASN A 140 12.10 5.38 2.70
C ASN A 140 11.14 4.58 3.59
N ILE A 141 10.65 3.41 3.12
CA ILE A 141 9.72 2.58 3.90
C ILE A 141 10.27 2.21 5.28
N THR A 142 11.57 1.91 5.39
CA THR A 142 12.22 1.56 6.66
C THR A 142 12.17 2.74 7.63
N GLN A 143 12.50 3.95 7.16
CA GLN A 143 12.43 5.17 7.98
C GLN A 143 11.00 5.50 8.42
N ILE A 144 9.98 5.16 7.61
CA ILE A 144 8.59 5.34 8.00
C ILE A 144 8.25 4.36 9.12
N LEU A 145 8.47 3.06 8.91
CA LEU A 145 8.07 2.00 9.82
C LEU A 145 8.81 2.02 11.17
N GLU A 146 10.09 2.39 11.17
CA GLU A 146 10.90 2.50 12.40
C GLU A 146 10.44 3.62 13.34
N THR A 147 9.64 4.56 12.83
CA THR A 147 9.07 5.64 13.64
C THR A 147 7.70 5.29 14.20
N CYS A 148 7.15 4.13 13.83
CA CYS A 148 5.86 3.68 14.31
C CYS A 148 5.99 3.04 15.71
N PRO A 149 5.06 3.32 16.63
CA PRO A 149 4.93 2.52 17.84
C PRO A 149 4.56 1.08 17.48
N ASP A 150 4.83 0.11 18.34
CA ASP A 150 4.52 -1.30 18.08
C ASP A 150 3.04 -1.65 18.26
N ASN A 151 2.24 -0.73 18.81
CA ASN A 151 0.83 -0.91 19.12
C ASN A 151 -0.12 -0.19 18.15
N PHE A 152 0.35 0.28 16.98
CA PHE A 152 -0.56 0.86 15.98
C PHE A 152 -1.48 -0.22 15.40
N ASP A 153 -2.72 0.14 15.15
CA ASP A 153 -3.67 -0.74 14.48
C ASP A 153 -3.63 -0.54 12.95
N CYS A 154 -3.49 0.71 12.52
CA CYS A 154 -3.31 1.05 11.11
C CYS A 154 -2.44 2.29 10.96
N ILE A 155 -1.56 2.25 9.96
CA ILE A 155 -0.83 3.43 9.48
C ILE A 155 -1.06 3.63 7.99
N CYS A 156 -1.48 4.84 7.63
CA CYS A 156 -1.79 5.25 6.27
C CYS A 156 -1.52 6.75 6.09
N ASP A 157 -1.55 7.23 4.84
CA ASP A 157 -1.45 8.66 4.55
C ASP A 157 -2.79 9.16 4.02
N TYR A 158 -3.50 9.92 4.84
CA TYR A 158 -4.68 10.64 4.36
C TYR A 158 -4.26 11.75 3.42
N LYS A 159 -5.02 11.89 2.33
CA LYS A 159 -4.86 12.94 1.35
C LYS A 159 -6.14 13.76 1.29
N ASP A 160 -6.03 15.04 1.63
CA ASP A 160 -7.15 15.97 1.60
C ASP A 160 -7.40 16.56 0.20
N GLN A 161 -6.48 16.42 -0.77
CA GLN A 161 -6.53 17.05 -2.10
C GLN A 161 -6.72 18.58 -2.08
N GLY A 162 -6.30 19.23 -1.00
CA GLY A 162 -6.61 20.63 -0.72
C GLY A 162 -8.08 20.85 -0.39
N TYR A 163 -8.82 19.84 0.07
CA TYR A 163 -10.22 19.96 0.53
C TYR A 163 -10.32 21.08 1.56
N ILE A 164 -9.41 21.11 2.55
CA ILE A 164 -9.39 22.14 3.58
C ILE A 164 -9.23 23.54 2.94
N LEU A 165 -8.20 23.74 2.10
CA LEU A 165 -7.94 25.02 1.41
C LEU A 165 -9.04 25.43 0.42
N LYS A 166 -9.59 24.49 -0.34
CA LYS A 166 -10.58 24.77 -1.40
C LYS A 166 -11.98 24.96 -0.83
N ASN A 167 -12.28 24.32 0.31
CA ASN A 167 -13.54 24.53 1.00
C ASN A 167 -13.55 25.88 1.75
N THR A 168 -12.40 26.33 2.28
CA THR A 168 -12.27 27.65 2.89
C THR A 168 -12.20 28.79 1.86
N LEU A 169 -11.50 28.60 0.73
CA LEU A 169 -11.27 29.68 -0.25
C LEU A 169 -12.27 29.72 -1.43
N ALA A 170 -12.82 28.58 -1.85
CA ALA A 170 -13.51 28.50 -3.15
C ALA A 170 -14.91 27.84 -3.10
N LYS A 171 -15.41 27.41 -1.93
CA LYS A 171 -16.71 26.69 -1.75
C LYS A 171 -16.98 25.59 -2.81
N LYS A 172 -15.93 24.96 -3.36
CA LYS A 172 -16.05 23.91 -4.38
C LYS A 172 -15.83 22.54 -3.75
N LYS A 173 -16.92 21.83 -3.46
CA LYS A 173 -16.93 20.41 -3.02
C LYS A 173 -16.57 19.45 -4.16
N ARG A 174 -15.34 19.52 -4.71
CA ARG A 174 -14.97 18.62 -5.83
C ARG A 174 -14.28 17.33 -5.40
N PHE A 175 -13.67 17.26 -4.22
CA PHE A 175 -12.88 16.09 -3.82
C PHE A 175 -13.03 15.80 -2.33
N ALA A 176 -13.51 14.60 -1.99
CA ALA A 176 -13.51 14.10 -0.63
C ALA A 176 -12.10 13.62 -0.25
N PRO A 177 -11.71 13.68 1.04
CA PRO A 177 -10.49 13.05 1.50
C PRO A 177 -10.47 11.54 1.20
N PHE A 178 -9.29 10.99 1.00
CA PHE A 178 -9.10 9.58 0.73
C PHE A 178 -7.81 9.06 1.37
N CYS A 179 -7.69 7.74 1.48
CA CYS A 179 -6.51 7.07 1.98
C CYS A 179 -5.60 6.70 0.79
N ASP A 180 -4.33 7.10 0.80
CA ASP A 180 -3.37 6.64 -0.22
C ASP A 180 -3.05 5.16 0.01
N THR A 181 -3.54 4.30 -0.89
CA THR A 181 -3.41 2.84 -0.75
C THR A 181 -2.16 2.29 -1.43
N ARG A 182 -1.30 3.14 -2.01
CA ARG A 182 -0.04 2.67 -2.61
C ARG A 182 0.84 1.98 -1.58
N PHE A 183 0.94 2.55 -0.38
CA PHE A 183 1.50 1.92 0.81
C PHE A 183 0.57 2.15 2.01
N ILE A 184 0.21 1.07 2.70
CA ILE A 184 -0.58 1.10 3.93
C ILE A 184 -0.19 -0.10 4.79
N ALA A 185 -0.17 0.03 6.10
CA ALA A 185 0.12 -1.07 7.01
C ALA A 185 -0.87 -1.17 8.16
N PHE A 186 -1.01 -2.36 8.70
CA PHE A 186 -2.01 -2.71 9.70
C PHE A 186 -1.46 -3.79 10.65
N SER A 187 -2.00 -3.82 11.86
CA SER A 187 -1.96 -5.02 12.69
C SER A 187 -2.86 -6.09 12.06
N TRP A 188 -2.50 -7.36 12.22
CA TRP A 188 -3.33 -8.47 11.74
C TRP A 188 -4.77 -8.40 12.27
N LYS A 189 -4.90 -8.09 13.57
CA LYS A 189 -6.19 -7.95 14.27
C LYS A 189 -7.07 -6.86 13.65
N PHE A 190 -6.47 -5.72 13.29
CA PHE A 190 -7.23 -4.63 12.67
C PHE A 190 -7.69 -5.00 11.26
N TYR A 191 -6.77 -5.53 10.43
CA TYR A 191 -7.10 -5.92 9.05
C TYR A 191 -8.21 -6.97 8.99
N SER A 192 -8.03 -8.10 9.69
CA SER A 192 -8.98 -9.21 9.72
C SER A 192 -10.37 -8.77 10.17
N LYS A 193 -10.44 -7.91 11.20
CA LYS A 193 -11.72 -7.46 11.75
C LYS A 193 -12.48 -6.47 10.86
N TYR A 194 -11.77 -5.54 10.20
CA TYR A 194 -12.41 -4.37 9.60
C TYR A 194 -12.23 -4.23 8.09
N LEU A 195 -11.19 -4.80 7.51
CA LEU A 195 -10.81 -4.56 6.11
C LEU A 195 -10.84 -5.81 5.23
N GLU A 196 -10.62 -7.00 5.81
CA GLU A 196 -10.53 -8.26 5.04
C GLU A 196 -11.76 -8.48 4.15
N SER A 197 -12.97 -8.43 4.72
CA SER A 197 -14.22 -8.66 3.98
C SER A 197 -14.86 -7.39 3.40
N LEU A 198 -14.25 -6.21 3.59
CA LEU A 198 -14.86 -4.92 3.25
C LEU A 198 -15.33 -4.84 1.79
N HIS A 199 -14.54 -5.40 0.88
CA HIS A 199 -14.84 -5.41 -0.55
C HIS A 199 -16.02 -6.34 -0.91
N LEU A 200 -16.21 -7.44 -0.18
CA LEU A 200 -17.34 -8.35 -0.33
C LEU A 200 -18.62 -7.69 0.18
N ASP A 201 -18.57 -7.17 1.40
CA ASP A 201 -19.69 -6.48 2.04
C ASP A 201 -20.19 -5.29 1.22
N PHE A 202 -19.25 -4.55 0.60
CA PHE A 202 -19.59 -3.42 -0.27
C PHE A 202 -20.38 -3.88 -1.49
N ILE A 203 -19.90 -4.93 -2.18
CA ILE A 203 -20.56 -5.42 -3.41
C ILE A 203 -21.91 -6.05 -3.10
N GLU A 204 -22.08 -6.70 -1.95
CA GLU A 204 -23.37 -7.20 -1.50
C GLU A 204 -24.39 -6.05 -1.31
N LYS A 205 -23.98 -4.95 -0.67
CA LYS A 205 -24.83 -3.77 -0.45
C LYS A 205 -25.03 -2.91 -1.69
N HIS A 206 -24.07 -2.94 -2.61
CA HIS A 206 -24.03 -2.10 -3.81
C HIS A 206 -23.69 -2.92 -5.07
N PRO A 207 -24.54 -3.87 -5.48
CA PRO A 207 -24.23 -4.84 -6.54
C PRO A 207 -23.94 -4.20 -7.91
N ASN A 208 -24.42 -2.98 -8.12
CA ASN A 208 -24.27 -2.23 -9.38
C ASN A 208 -23.17 -1.15 -9.31
N GLN A 209 -22.37 -1.10 -8.25
CA GLN A 209 -21.30 -0.11 -8.08
C GLN A 209 -19.92 -0.77 -8.06
N GLY A 210 -18.93 -0.11 -8.65
CA GLY A 210 -17.53 -0.53 -8.54
C GLY A 210 -16.95 -0.17 -7.17
N PHE A 211 -16.16 -1.07 -6.60
CA PHE A 211 -15.44 -0.83 -5.36
C PHE A 211 -14.19 0.02 -5.61
N PHE A 212 -14.13 1.18 -4.95
CA PHE A 212 -12.98 2.07 -4.94
C PHE A 212 -12.32 1.98 -3.56
N ILE A 213 -11.12 1.41 -3.50
CA ILE A 213 -10.46 1.07 -2.25
C ILE A 213 -10.09 2.31 -1.43
N GLU A 214 -9.61 3.37 -2.07
CA GLU A 214 -9.14 4.59 -1.39
C GLU A 214 -10.23 5.31 -0.56
N PRO A 215 -11.44 5.59 -1.11
CA PRO A 215 -12.52 6.20 -0.32
C PRO A 215 -13.11 5.23 0.71
N GLU A 216 -13.22 3.93 0.42
CA GLU A 216 -13.79 2.97 1.36
C GLU A 216 -12.86 2.71 2.56
N TYR A 217 -11.55 2.57 2.31
CA TYR A 217 -10.56 2.49 3.39
C TYR A 217 -10.57 3.76 4.23
N TYR A 218 -10.61 4.94 3.60
CA TYR A 218 -10.75 6.19 4.33
C TYR A 218 -11.99 6.19 5.22
N ARG A 219 -13.16 5.83 4.70
CA ARG A 219 -14.43 5.81 5.45
C ARG A 219 -14.34 4.92 6.69
N VAL A 220 -13.86 3.69 6.54
CA VAL A 220 -13.77 2.72 7.65
C VAL A 220 -12.71 3.15 8.66
N ILE A 221 -11.48 3.44 8.22
CA ILE A 221 -10.38 3.82 9.11
C ILE A 221 -10.72 5.10 9.87
N HIS A 222 -11.29 6.10 9.19
CA HIS A 222 -11.68 7.37 9.81
C HIS A 222 -12.75 7.18 10.89
N SER A 223 -13.71 6.27 10.68
CA SER A 223 -14.74 5.97 11.67
C SER A 223 -14.20 5.33 12.96
N LEU A 224 -12.99 4.75 12.90
CA LEU A 224 -12.35 4.02 14.01
C LEU A 224 -11.28 4.85 14.74
N GLU A 225 -11.06 6.12 14.38
CA GLU A 225 -9.99 6.96 14.98
C GLU A 225 -10.12 7.15 16.51
N LYS A 226 -11.31 6.92 17.08
CA LYS A 226 -11.54 6.98 18.55
C LYS A 226 -11.40 5.63 19.26
N GLU A 227 -11.34 4.54 18.50
CA GLU A 227 -11.42 3.17 19.02
C GLU A 227 -10.15 2.34 18.73
N ALA A 228 -9.33 2.79 17.79
CA ALA A 228 -8.11 2.12 17.35
C ALA A 228 -6.93 3.10 17.27
N ASN A 229 -5.71 2.58 17.39
CA ASN A 229 -4.48 3.35 17.27
C ASN A 229 -4.17 3.64 15.79
N ILE A 230 -4.80 4.68 15.25
CA ILE A 230 -4.67 5.06 13.84
C ILE A 230 -3.61 6.15 13.65
N ILE A 231 -2.61 5.86 12.83
CA ILE A 231 -1.63 6.84 12.34
C ILE A 231 -2.05 7.26 10.93
N LYS A 232 -2.78 8.37 10.85
CA LYS A 232 -3.35 8.90 9.59
C LYS A 232 -2.38 9.68 8.70
N ARG A 233 -1.12 9.78 9.13
CA ARG A 233 -0.07 10.49 8.42
C ARG A 233 1.30 9.93 8.78
N PHE A 234 2.08 9.54 7.78
CA PHE A 234 3.47 9.13 8.00
C PHE A 234 4.29 10.30 8.56
N LYS A 235 5.15 10.01 9.55
CA LYS A 235 6.09 10.98 10.13
C LYS A 235 7.07 11.51 9.07
N ASN A 236 7.58 10.62 8.24
CA ASN A 236 8.39 10.94 7.07
C ASN A 236 7.50 10.95 5.82
N GLU A 237 7.65 11.94 4.94
CA GLU A 237 6.93 11.95 3.66
C GLU A 237 7.34 10.73 2.83
N PRO A 238 6.40 9.92 2.33
CA PRO A 238 6.71 8.78 1.47
C PRO A 238 7.33 9.20 0.14
N LYS A 239 8.53 8.67 -0.12
CA LYS A 239 9.27 8.83 -1.37
C LYS A 239 9.00 7.65 -2.29
N PHE A 240 7.91 7.75 -3.05
CA PHE A 240 7.56 6.74 -4.06
C PHE A 240 8.38 6.93 -5.34
N CYS A 241 8.77 5.82 -5.95
CA CYS A 241 9.50 5.76 -7.21
C CYS A 241 8.89 4.71 -8.16
N GLY A 242 9.21 4.78 -9.45
CA GLY A 242 8.62 3.94 -10.50
C GLY A 242 7.35 4.52 -11.13
N VAL A 243 6.58 3.67 -11.81
CA VAL A 243 5.46 4.11 -12.69
C VAL A 243 4.13 3.50 -12.26
N SER A 244 3.09 4.34 -12.15
CA SER A 244 1.77 3.95 -11.67
C SER A 244 0.98 3.07 -12.66
N GLY A 245 0.09 2.24 -12.10
CA GLY A 245 -0.75 1.29 -12.83
C GLY A 245 -1.90 1.84 -13.68
N HIS A 246 -2.15 3.15 -13.66
CA HIS A 246 -3.30 3.78 -14.31
C HIS A 246 -2.85 4.84 -15.32
N SER A 247 -3.42 4.80 -16.51
CA SER A 247 -3.13 5.79 -17.57
C SER A 247 -3.75 7.17 -17.31
N GLY A 248 -4.65 7.33 -16.33
CA GLY A 248 -5.14 8.64 -15.88
C GLY A 248 -5.75 9.52 -16.98
N GLY A 249 -6.24 8.93 -18.06
CA GLY A 249 -6.72 9.67 -19.24
C GLY A 249 -5.62 10.30 -20.11
N LYS A 250 -4.33 10.07 -19.81
CA LYS A 250 -3.24 10.45 -20.71
C LYS A 250 -3.21 9.51 -21.91
N LYS A 251 -3.05 10.09 -23.10
CA LYS A 251 -2.97 9.37 -24.39
C LYS A 251 -1.83 8.33 -24.40
N TYR A 252 -0.78 8.57 -23.58
CA TYR A 252 0.34 7.66 -23.34
C TYR A 252 0.89 7.84 -21.90
N GLY A 253 1.16 6.74 -21.19
CA GLY A 253 1.94 6.73 -19.95
C GLY A 253 1.14 6.77 -18.63
N GLY A 254 1.55 5.94 -17.68
CA GLY A 254 1.17 6.06 -16.27
C GLY A 254 1.91 7.21 -15.59
N LYS A 255 1.52 7.58 -14.37
CA LYS A 255 2.24 8.57 -13.56
C LYS A 255 3.64 8.06 -13.21
N ASP A 256 4.66 8.74 -13.69
CA ASP A 256 6.06 8.51 -13.35
C ASP A 256 6.43 9.32 -12.10
N TYR A 257 6.74 8.61 -11.01
CA TYR A 257 7.11 9.19 -9.73
C TYR A 257 8.56 9.71 -9.70
N ASP A 258 9.39 9.34 -10.68
CA ASP A 258 10.77 9.80 -10.80
C ASP A 258 10.91 11.11 -11.61
N SER A 259 9.79 11.59 -12.17
CA SER A 259 9.75 12.85 -12.91
C SER A 259 10.14 14.07 -12.06
N PHE A 260 10.74 15.07 -12.69
CA PHE A 260 11.14 16.32 -12.02
C PHE A 260 9.97 16.98 -11.28
N SER A 261 8.77 16.96 -11.86
CA SER A 261 7.57 17.52 -11.24
C SER A 261 7.17 16.82 -9.95
N GLU A 262 7.34 15.49 -9.86
CA GLU A 262 7.02 14.73 -8.64
C GLU A 262 8.12 14.90 -7.59
N LYS A 263 9.39 15.01 -8.00
CA LYS A 263 10.50 15.35 -7.10
C LYS A 263 10.30 16.72 -6.45
N LEU A 264 9.87 17.74 -7.21
CA LEU A 264 9.51 19.05 -6.66
C LEU A 264 8.32 18.98 -5.69
N LYS A 265 7.26 18.24 -6.05
CA LYS A 265 6.11 18.05 -5.15
C LYS A 265 6.51 17.36 -3.85
N TYR A 266 7.40 16.37 -3.91
CA TYR A 266 7.94 15.70 -2.73
C TYR A 266 8.65 16.70 -1.80
N GLN A 267 9.53 17.56 -2.34
CA GLN A 267 10.20 18.60 -1.54
C GLN A 267 9.21 19.59 -0.92
N PHE A 268 8.21 20.03 -1.69
CA PHE A 268 7.15 20.90 -1.17
C PHE A 268 6.39 20.24 -0.02
N ARG A 269 6.06 18.95 -0.13
CA ARG A 269 5.31 18.26 0.91
C ARG A 269 6.14 17.99 2.17
N ILE A 270 7.46 17.77 2.05
CA ILE A 270 8.37 17.75 3.22
C ILE A 270 8.26 19.08 3.97
N ALA A 271 8.43 20.19 3.27
CA ALA A 271 8.33 21.51 3.89
C ALA A 271 6.94 21.76 4.49
N ALA A 272 5.88 21.39 3.77
CA ALA A 272 4.51 21.51 4.28
C ALA A 272 4.23 20.64 5.51
N ARG A 273 4.81 19.43 5.60
CA ARG A 273 4.70 18.58 6.80
C ARG A 273 5.33 19.22 8.04
N GLN A 274 6.43 19.94 7.86
CA GLN A 274 7.13 20.62 8.94
C GLN A 274 6.40 21.91 9.37
N LEU A 275 5.97 22.71 8.39
CA LEU A 275 5.38 24.04 8.63
C LEU A 275 3.88 23.98 8.95
N PHE A 276 3.15 23.00 8.39
CA PHE A 276 1.69 22.87 8.48
C PHE A 276 1.27 21.42 8.78
N PRO A 277 1.63 20.88 9.95
CA PRO A 277 1.41 19.46 10.29
C PRO A 277 -0.07 19.05 10.30
N TRP A 278 -1.00 20.00 10.47
CA TRP A 278 -2.46 19.78 10.41
C TRP A 278 -3.03 19.63 8.99
N LEU A 279 -2.21 19.85 7.95
CA LEU A 279 -2.66 19.90 6.56
C LEU A 279 -2.16 18.70 5.75
N HIS A 280 -3.07 17.91 5.18
CA HIS A 280 -2.80 16.59 4.61
C HIS A 280 -2.62 16.63 3.07
N ILE A 281 -1.60 17.38 2.60
CA ILE A 281 -1.26 17.58 1.17
C ILE A 281 -0.50 16.39 0.54
#